data_AF-A0A3A8PYQ2-F1
#
_entry.id   AF-A0A3A8PYQ2-F1
#
_cell.length_a   1.000
_cell.length_b   1.000
_cell.length_c   1.000
_cell.angle_alpha   90.00
_cell.angle_beta   90.00
_cell.angle_gamma   90.00
#
_symmetry.space_group_name_H-M   'P 1'
#
loop_
_entity.id
_entity.type
_entity.pdbx_description
1 polymer ?
#
loop_
_entity_poly.entity_id
_entity_poly.type
_entity_poly.pdbx_seq_one_letter_code
_entity_poly.pdbx_strand_id
1 'polypeptide(L)'
;SLADYVGRMKEGQEAIYYVYGESRKAVADSPHLEALKQRGYEVLFMTDPVDEWAAQGLREFQGKQLVSALNADLKLQSTEEEKKAKEQVSEGLKGLTEKMKDVLKEDVREVRVSDRLTDSPVCLVVSEGGTPAYLERLLKERGKGMPRIKRILEVNPKHPVIEHLRGLLASNPSSPQVGEWIELLHDQALLTEGSPLSDPNRFARRMTALLTQVASGAGNGIPAAQVPPPAATTAQTQTQSS
;
A
#
# COMPACT_ATOMS: atom_id res chain seq x y z
N SER A 1 -12.02 3.16 22.85
CA SER A 1 -13.13 2.27 22.46
C SER A 1 -13.61 2.64 21.06
N LEU A 2 -14.49 1.84 20.43
CA LEU A 2 -15.12 2.21 19.16
C LEU A 2 -16.03 3.45 19.31
N ALA A 3 -16.69 3.62 20.46
CA ALA A 3 -17.46 4.83 20.75
C ALA A 3 -16.57 6.07 20.78
N ASP A 4 -15.37 5.98 21.37
CA ASP A 4 -14.44 7.12 21.38
C ASP A 4 -13.90 7.42 19.97
N TYR A 5 -13.71 6.40 19.13
CA TYR A 5 -13.35 6.60 17.72
C TYR A 5 -14.45 7.37 17.00
N VAL A 6 -15.72 6.95 17.14
CA VAL A 6 -16.88 7.63 16.54
C VAL A 6 -16.94 9.09 17.01
N GLY A 7 -16.68 9.35 18.29
CA GLY A 7 -16.61 10.70 18.84
C GLY A 7 -15.48 11.59 18.29
N ARG A 8 -14.46 11.00 17.65
CA ARG A 8 -13.34 11.71 17.02
C ARG A 8 -13.37 11.73 15.49
N MET A 9 -14.39 11.11 14.87
CA MET A 9 -14.53 11.07 13.41
C MET A 9 -14.56 12.48 12.83
N LYS A 10 -13.89 12.66 11.69
CA LYS A 10 -13.90 13.93 10.97
C LYS A 10 -15.24 14.15 10.26
N GLU A 11 -15.56 15.41 9.98
CA GLU A 11 -16.67 15.75 9.10
C GLU A 11 -16.46 15.11 7.72
N GLY A 12 -17.52 14.55 7.13
CA GLY A 12 -17.43 13.78 5.89
C GLY A 12 -16.88 12.34 6.03
N GLN A 13 -16.44 11.93 7.22
CA GLN A 13 -15.99 10.56 7.44
C GLN A 13 -17.18 9.59 7.55
N GLU A 14 -17.28 8.65 6.60
CA GLU A 14 -18.41 7.73 6.48
C GLU A 14 -18.18 6.38 7.19
N ALA A 15 -16.92 6.01 7.41
CA ALA A 15 -16.53 4.70 7.90
C ALA A 15 -15.50 4.75 9.04
N ILE A 16 -15.47 3.68 9.83
CA ILE A 16 -14.41 3.38 10.78
C ILE A 16 -13.32 2.63 10.00
N TYR A 17 -12.17 3.27 9.82
CA TYR A 17 -11.06 2.68 9.09
C TYR A 17 -10.20 1.83 10.02
N TYR A 18 -9.80 0.65 9.56
CA TYR A 18 -8.86 -0.21 10.26
C TYR A 18 -7.81 -0.78 9.30
N VAL A 19 -6.68 -1.22 9.84
CA VAL A 19 -5.67 -1.98 9.11
C VAL A 19 -5.23 -3.16 9.95
N TYR A 20 -5.04 -4.29 9.28
CA TYR A 20 -4.62 -5.53 9.90
C TYR A 20 -3.15 -5.85 9.57
N GLY A 21 -2.39 -6.34 10.54
CA GLY A 21 -1.01 -6.78 10.32
C GLY A 21 -0.33 -7.35 11.56
N GLU A 22 0.92 -7.79 11.43
CA GLU A 22 1.62 -8.55 12.48
C GLU A 22 1.96 -7.72 13.73
N SER A 23 2.14 -6.42 13.59
CA SER A 23 2.43 -5.53 14.71
C SER A 23 2.07 -4.09 14.40
N ARG A 24 1.94 -3.27 15.43
CA ARG A 24 1.72 -1.82 15.29
C ARG A 24 2.79 -1.18 14.41
N LYS A 25 4.05 -1.58 14.56
CA LYS A 25 5.16 -1.05 13.77
C LYS A 25 5.02 -1.43 12.29
N ALA A 26 4.61 -2.66 12.00
CA ALA A 26 4.46 -3.14 10.62
C ALA A 26 3.35 -2.39 9.86
N VAL A 27 2.26 -2.04 10.54
CA VAL A 27 1.12 -1.35 9.89
C VAL A 27 1.23 0.17 9.94
N ALA A 28 1.95 0.74 10.91
CA ALA A 28 2.01 2.19 11.12
C ALA A 28 2.52 2.93 9.88
N ASP A 29 3.50 2.38 9.17
CA ASP A 29 4.11 2.99 7.98
C ASP A 29 3.64 2.35 6.67
N SER A 30 2.49 1.68 6.71
CA SER A 30 1.92 0.99 5.55
C SER A 30 1.46 2.00 4.47
N PRO A 31 1.77 1.74 3.18
CA PRO A 31 1.29 2.58 2.06
C PRO A 31 -0.23 2.73 2.02
N HIS A 32 -0.95 1.74 2.56
CA HIS A 32 -2.41 1.71 2.64
C HIS A 32 -3.00 2.84 3.49
N LEU A 33 -2.18 3.47 4.34
CA LEU A 33 -2.60 4.51 5.27
C LEU A 33 -2.34 5.93 4.75
N GLU A 34 -1.57 6.10 3.67
CA GLU A 34 -1.05 7.40 3.23
C GLU A 34 -2.17 8.45 3.05
N ALA A 35 -3.15 8.17 2.18
CA ALA A 35 -4.28 9.07 1.94
C ALA A 35 -5.23 9.23 3.14
N LEU A 36 -5.36 8.22 4.00
CA LEU A 36 -6.14 8.30 5.24
C LEU A 36 -5.47 9.27 6.23
N LYS A 37 -4.15 9.15 6.39
CA LYS A 37 -3.33 10.05 7.21
C LYS A 37 -3.34 11.47 6.67
N GLN A 38 -3.22 11.65 5.35
CA GLN A 38 -3.26 12.96 4.72
C GLN A 38 -4.58 13.70 4.99
N ARG A 39 -5.70 12.96 5.05
CA ARG A 39 -7.03 13.49 5.41
C ARG A 39 -7.24 13.62 6.93
N GLY A 40 -6.28 13.22 7.74
CA GLY A 40 -6.38 13.23 9.20
C GLY A 40 -7.42 12.24 9.75
N TYR A 41 -7.72 11.17 9.01
CA TYR A 41 -8.62 10.11 9.47
C TYR A 41 -7.89 9.17 10.42
N GLU A 42 -8.51 8.88 11.56
CA GLU A 42 -8.00 7.91 12.51
C GLU A 42 -8.11 6.49 11.91
N VAL A 43 -7.12 5.64 12.14
CA VAL A 43 -7.13 4.24 11.69
C VAL A 43 -6.85 3.32 12.87
N LEU A 44 -7.72 2.34 13.07
CA LEU A 44 -7.55 1.31 14.09
C LEU A 44 -6.50 0.30 13.63
N PHE A 45 -5.52 0.03 14.48
CA PHE A 45 -4.51 -1.00 14.22
C PHE A 45 -4.96 -2.30 14.87
N MET A 46 -5.23 -3.29 14.03
CA MET A 46 -5.63 -4.63 14.41
C MET A 46 -4.43 -5.54 14.23
N THR A 47 -3.91 -6.07 15.34
CA THR A 47 -2.62 -6.78 15.36
C THR A 47 -2.69 -8.17 15.98
N ASP A 48 -3.82 -8.51 16.59
CA ASP A 48 -4.07 -9.87 17.06
C ASP A 48 -4.73 -10.69 15.94
N PRO A 49 -4.34 -11.96 15.73
CA PRO A 49 -5.06 -12.86 14.84
C PRO A 49 -6.59 -12.81 14.96
N VAL A 50 -7.13 -12.69 16.18
CA VAL A 50 -8.58 -12.67 16.43
C VAL A 50 -9.28 -11.44 15.82
N ASP A 51 -8.54 -10.34 15.64
CA ASP A 51 -9.10 -9.05 15.24
C ASP A 51 -9.74 -9.08 13.85
N GLU A 52 -9.19 -9.85 12.92
CA GLU A 52 -9.73 -9.97 11.55
C GLU A 52 -11.13 -10.60 11.57
N TRP A 53 -11.33 -11.67 12.36
CA TRP A 53 -12.64 -12.29 12.53
C TRP A 53 -13.59 -11.36 13.30
N ALA A 54 -13.09 -10.61 14.27
CA ALA A 54 -13.89 -9.63 14.99
C ALA A 54 -14.39 -8.51 14.07
N ALA A 55 -13.52 -7.98 13.19
CA ALA A 55 -13.90 -6.96 12.21
C ALA A 55 -14.90 -7.47 11.18
N GLN A 56 -14.68 -8.68 10.64
CA GLN A 56 -15.61 -9.34 9.71
C GLN A 56 -16.98 -9.65 10.33
N GLY A 57 -17.00 -9.97 11.62
CA GLY A 57 -18.22 -10.25 12.37
C GLY A 57 -18.98 -8.98 12.76
N LEU A 58 -18.28 -7.92 13.17
CA LEU A 58 -18.89 -6.67 13.62
C LEU A 58 -19.54 -5.91 12.45
N ARG A 59 -18.83 -5.76 11.33
CA ARG A 59 -19.22 -5.04 10.08
C ARG A 59 -19.61 -3.57 10.23
N GLU A 60 -20.39 -3.22 11.25
CA GLU A 60 -20.89 -1.90 11.54
C GLU A 60 -20.88 -1.64 13.05
N PHE A 61 -20.63 -0.39 13.44
CA PHE A 61 -20.80 0.08 14.80
C PHE A 61 -21.46 1.46 14.77
N GLN A 62 -22.60 1.62 15.46
CA GLN A 62 -23.37 2.88 15.51
C GLN A 62 -23.68 3.48 14.13
N GLY A 63 -24.10 2.65 13.16
CA GLY A 63 -24.39 3.12 11.80
C GLY A 63 -23.16 3.39 10.93
N LYS A 64 -21.94 3.15 11.44
CA LYS A 64 -20.68 3.36 10.71
C LYS A 64 -20.08 2.01 10.33
N GLN A 65 -19.88 1.80 9.04
CA GLN A 65 -19.26 0.58 8.50
C GLN A 65 -17.78 0.53 8.89
N LEU A 66 -17.28 -0.68 9.18
CA LEU A 66 -15.86 -0.94 9.38
C LEU A 66 -15.23 -1.28 8.04
N VAL A 67 -14.26 -0.47 7.61
CA VAL A 67 -13.61 -0.62 6.29
C VAL A 67 -12.12 -0.82 6.46
N SER A 68 -11.60 -1.92 5.89
CA SER A 68 -10.17 -2.19 5.88
C SER A 68 -9.45 -1.26 4.90
N ALA A 69 -8.35 -0.66 5.34
CA ALA A 69 -7.44 0.09 4.50
C ALA A 69 -6.72 -0.80 3.46
N LEU A 70 -6.75 -2.13 3.63
CA LEU A 70 -6.19 -3.10 2.67
C LEU A 70 -7.16 -3.41 1.52
N ASN A 71 -8.45 -3.06 1.66
CA ASN A 71 -9.44 -3.34 0.65
C ASN A 71 -9.23 -2.47 -0.60
N ALA A 72 -9.37 -3.09 -1.76
CA ALA A 72 -9.32 -2.44 -3.06
C ALA A 72 -10.41 -1.37 -3.17
N ASP A 73 -11.60 -1.64 -2.66
CA ASP A 73 -12.77 -0.75 -2.80
C ASP A 73 -12.85 0.31 -1.69
N LEU A 74 -11.71 0.66 -1.08
CA LEU A 74 -11.62 1.78 -0.14
C LEU A 74 -12.01 3.08 -0.86
N LYS A 75 -13.26 3.51 -0.66
CA LYS A 75 -13.76 4.77 -1.16
C LYS A 75 -13.36 5.88 -0.21
N LEU A 76 -12.48 6.75 -0.69
CA LEU A 76 -12.20 8.03 -0.05
C LEU A 76 -13.05 9.08 -0.75
N GLN A 77 -13.63 9.99 0.03
CA GLN A 77 -14.30 11.14 -0.58
C GLN A 77 -13.27 11.95 -1.37
N SER A 78 -13.64 12.27 -2.60
CA SER A 78 -12.84 13.07 -3.54
C SER A 78 -13.73 14.09 -4.21
N THR A 79 -13.19 15.27 -4.50
CA THR A 79 -13.93 16.32 -5.22
C THR A 79 -14.11 15.95 -6.69
N GLU A 80 -15.04 16.60 -7.38
CA GLU A 80 -15.22 16.41 -8.83
C GLU A 80 -13.98 16.82 -9.63
N GLU A 81 -13.18 17.80 -9.16
CA GLU A 81 -11.90 18.13 -9.78
C GLU A 81 -10.87 17.01 -9.61
N GLU A 82 -10.78 16.40 -8.43
CA GLU A 82 -9.88 15.28 -8.17
C GLU A 82 -10.23 14.06 -9.02
N LYS A 83 -11.53 13.77 -9.20
CA LYS A 83 -12.00 12.70 -10.09
C LYS A 83 -11.60 12.95 -11.55
N LYS A 84 -11.80 14.17 -12.06
CA LYS A 84 -11.39 14.54 -13.43
C LYS A 84 -9.87 14.48 -13.63
N ALA A 85 -9.10 14.99 -12.67
CA ALA A 85 -7.64 14.91 -12.71
C ALA A 85 -7.16 13.44 -12.73
N LYS A 86 -7.82 12.57 -11.95
CA LYS A 86 -7.54 11.13 -11.95
C LYS A 86 -7.82 10.50 -13.31
N GLU A 87 -8.96 10.80 -13.95
CA GLU A 87 -9.30 10.24 -15.26
C GLU A 87 -8.22 10.58 -16.30
N GLN A 88 -7.79 11.84 -16.38
CA GLN A 88 -6.73 12.28 -17.29
C GLN A 88 -5.39 11.57 -17.00
N VAL A 89 -5.02 11.46 -15.73
CA VAL A 89 -3.80 10.78 -15.33
C VAL A 89 -3.85 9.28 -15.62
N SER A 90 -5.01 8.65 -15.40
CA SER A 90 -5.26 7.24 -15.73
C SER A 90 -5.07 6.97 -17.22
N GLU A 91 -5.60 7.84 -18.08
CA GLU A 91 -5.38 7.75 -19.53
C GLU A 91 -3.90 7.83 -19.90
N GLY A 92 -3.15 8.75 -19.30
CA GLY A 92 -1.71 8.89 -19.51
C GLY A 92 -0.85 7.72 -18.99
N LEU A 93 -1.40 6.86 -18.12
CA LEU A 93 -0.73 5.68 -17.58
C LEU A 93 -1.17 4.35 -18.21
N LYS A 94 -2.21 4.33 -19.06
CA LYS A 94 -2.77 3.09 -19.65
C LYS A 94 -1.69 2.15 -20.19
N GLY A 95 -0.81 2.65 -21.05
CA GLY A 95 0.26 1.84 -21.64
C GLY A 95 1.23 1.25 -20.61
N LEU A 96 1.52 2.00 -19.53
CA LEU A 96 2.36 1.47 -18.44
C LEU A 96 1.62 0.42 -17.61
N THR A 97 0.35 0.65 -17.28
CA THR A 97 -0.46 -0.31 -16.51
C THR A 97 -0.69 -1.61 -17.27
N GLU A 98 -0.88 -1.55 -18.59
CA GLU A 98 -0.97 -2.72 -19.48
C GLU A 98 0.35 -3.49 -19.48
N LYS A 99 1.47 -2.78 -19.67
CA LYS A 99 2.80 -3.41 -19.62
C LYS A 99 3.09 -4.06 -18.28
N MET A 100 2.72 -3.42 -17.18
CA MET A 100 2.83 -3.98 -15.82
C MET A 100 1.99 -5.25 -15.68
N LYS A 101 0.76 -5.22 -16.20
CA LYS A 101 -0.14 -6.37 -16.17
C LYS A 101 0.40 -7.55 -16.98
N ASP A 102 1.01 -7.29 -18.13
CA ASP A 102 1.63 -8.32 -18.97
C ASP A 102 2.83 -8.98 -18.29
N VAL A 103 3.71 -8.18 -17.69
CA VAL A 103 4.90 -8.67 -16.96
C VAL A 103 4.49 -9.46 -15.72
N LEU A 104 3.46 -9.00 -15.00
CA LEU A 104 3.01 -9.59 -13.73
C LEU A 104 1.77 -10.49 -13.86
N LYS A 105 1.48 -10.99 -15.06
CA LYS A 105 0.24 -11.72 -15.35
C LYS A 105 -0.03 -12.92 -14.42
N GLU A 106 1.03 -13.57 -13.93
CA GLU A 106 0.96 -14.71 -13.02
C GLU A 106 0.85 -14.31 -11.54
N ASP A 107 1.16 -13.06 -11.20
CA ASP A 107 1.26 -12.60 -9.82
C ASP A 107 0.10 -11.68 -9.40
N VAL A 108 -0.38 -10.82 -10.31
CA VAL A 108 -1.43 -9.84 -10.00
C VAL A 108 -2.70 -10.09 -10.83
N ARG A 109 -3.85 -9.76 -10.25
CA ARG A 109 -5.17 -9.85 -10.88
C ARG A 109 -5.38 -8.69 -11.85
N GLU A 110 -5.00 -7.50 -11.43
CA GLU A 110 -5.24 -6.23 -12.13
C GLU A 110 -4.12 -5.24 -11.75
N VAL A 111 -3.87 -4.27 -12.62
CA VAL A 111 -3.02 -3.11 -12.33
C VAL A 111 -3.85 -1.86 -12.61
N ARG A 112 -3.89 -0.92 -11.67
CA ARG A 112 -4.67 0.32 -11.82
C ARG A 112 -4.01 1.50 -11.11
N VAL A 113 -4.46 2.70 -11.45
CA VAL A 113 -4.02 3.93 -10.76
C VAL A 113 -4.61 3.99 -9.35
N SER A 114 -3.77 4.34 -8.38
CA SER A 114 -4.16 4.47 -6.98
C SER A 114 -4.80 5.83 -6.67
N ASP A 115 -5.75 5.82 -5.73
CA ASP A 115 -6.27 7.01 -5.04
C ASP A 115 -5.68 7.20 -3.64
N ARG A 116 -4.96 6.19 -3.13
CA ARG A 116 -4.53 6.15 -1.73
C ARG A 116 -3.06 6.48 -1.52
N LEU A 117 -2.25 6.38 -2.58
CA LEU A 117 -0.80 6.56 -2.52
C LEU A 117 -0.42 8.03 -2.74
N THR A 118 0.40 8.54 -1.83
CA THR A 118 1.04 9.87 -1.92
C THR A 118 2.55 9.71 -2.13
N ASP A 119 3.20 8.92 -1.29
CA ASP A 119 4.66 8.82 -1.20
C ASP A 119 5.17 7.48 -1.72
N SER A 120 4.40 6.41 -1.61
CA SER A 120 4.82 5.10 -2.13
C SER A 120 4.56 4.98 -3.64
N PRO A 121 5.42 4.28 -4.40
CA PRO A 121 5.24 4.10 -5.84
C PRO A 121 4.09 3.14 -6.19
N VAL A 122 3.93 2.09 -5.39
CA VAL A 122 2.95 1.02 -5.60
C VAL A 122 2.52 0.41 -4.27
N CYS A 123 1.33 -0.20 -4.25
CA CYS A 123 0.92 -1.11 -3.18
C CYS A 123 0.04 -2.23 -3.73
N LEU A 124 -0.06 -3.33 -2.97
CA LEU A 124 -0.93 -4.45 -3.30
C LEU A 124 -2.18 -4.40 -2.43
N VAL A 125 -3.35 -4.36 -3.06
CA VAL A 125 -4.64 -4.34 -2.36
C VAL A 125 -5.40 -5.64 -2.55
N VAL A 126 -6.23 -5.95 -1.57
CA VAL A 126 -7.04 -7.17 -1.53
C VAL A 126 -8.42 -6.86 -2.11
N SER A 127 -8.92 -7.67 -3.04
CA SER A 127 -10.31 -7.55 -3.50
C SER A 127 -11.28 -7.77 -2.33
N GLU A 128 -12.49 -7.21 -2.41
CA GLU A 128 -13.52 -7.44 -1.38
C GLU A 128 -13.71 -8.94 -1.07
N GLY A 129 -13.73 -9.28 0.23
CA GLY A 129 -13.82 -10.66 0.71
C GLY A 129 -12.55 -11.50 0.56
N GLY A 130 -11.47 -10.94 -0.01
CA GLY A 130 -10.17 -11.60 -0.08
C GLY A 130 -9.46 -11.62 1.28
N THR A 131 -8.47 -12.50 1.42
CA THR A 131 -7.70 -12.68 2.65
C THR A 131 -6.43 -11.83 2.64
N PRO A 132 -6.16 -11.01 3.68
CA PRO A 132 -4.89 -10.27 3.79
C PRO A 132 -3.67 -11.18 3.90
N ALA A 133 -2.50 -10.67 3.50
CA ALA A 133 -1.24 -11.44 3.44
C ALA A 133 -0.85 -12.08 4.78
N TYR A 134 -0.98 -11.33 5.87
CA TYR A 134 -0.68 -11.83 7.20
C TYR A 134 -1.59 -13.02 7.60
N LEU A 135 -2.89 -12.94 7.29
CA LEU A 135 -3.81 -14.05 7.57
C LEU A 135 -3.57 -15.24 6.63
N GLU A 136 -3.25 -15.01 5.35
CA GLU A 136 -2.84 -16.07 4.43
C GLU A 136 -1.64 -16.87 4.98
N ARG A 137 -0.64 -16.17 5.53
CA ARG A 137 0.54 -16.78 6.14
C ARG A 137 0.15 -17.63 7.36
N LEU A 138 -0.61 -17.06 8.29
CA LEU A 138 -1.05 -17.75 9.50
C LEU A 138 -1.85 -19.03 9.19
N LEU A 139 -2.72 -18.99 8.17
CA LEU A 139 -3.53 -20.14 7.77
C LEU A 139 -2.70 -21.22 7.05
N LYS A 140 -1.70 -20.82 6.25
CA LYS A 140 -0.73 -21.75 5.64
C LYS A 140 0.11 -22.47 6.70
N GLU A 141 0.59 -21.76 7.72
CA GLU A 141 1.34 -22.34 8.85
C GLU A 141 0.51 -23.40 9.60
N ARG A 142 -0.82 -23.27 9.61
CA ARG A 142 -1.75 -24.24 10.22
C ARG A 142 -2.14 -25.40 9.29
N GLY A 143 -1.46 -25.57 8.16
CA GLY A 143 -1.69 -26.68 7.22
C GLY A 143 -2.96 -26.54 6.37
N LYS A 144 -3.64 -25.38 6.39
CA LYS A 144 -4.75 -25.13 5.47
C LYS A 144 -4.18 -24.67 4.13
N GLY A 145 -4.22 -25.56 3.14
CA GLY A 145 -3.94 -25.18 1.76
C GLY A 145 -4.97 -24.15 1.30
N MET A 146 -4.55 -22.90 1.13
CA MET A 146 -5.39 -21.87 0.53
C MET A 146 -4.89 -21.56 -0.88
N PRO A 147 -5.81 -21.41 -1.85
CA PRO A 147 -5.44 -20.96 -3.18
C PRO A 147 -4.77 -19.59 -3.09
N ARG A 148 -3.73 -19.37 -3.89
CA ARG A 148 -3.05 -18.07 -3.99
C ARG A 148 -4.06 -17.06 -4.56
N ILE A 149 -4.43 -16.06 -3.77
CA ILE A 149 -5.32 -14.98 -4.21
C ILE A 149 -4.45 -13.92 -4.87
N LYS A 150 -4.62 -13.72 -6.18
CA LYS A 150 -3.92 -12.65 -6.90
C LYS A 150 -4.43 -11.28 -6.41
N ARG A 151 -3.50 -10.40 -6.04
CA ARG A 151 -3.79 -9.03 -5.56
C ARG A 151 -4.01 -8.07 -6.72
N ILE A 152 -4.53 -6.89 -6.43
CA ILE A 152 -4.56 -5.77 -7.39
C ILE A 152 -3.36 -4.87 -7.07
N LEU A 153 -2.53 -4.56 -8.08
CA LEU A 153 -1.43 -3.62 -7.93
C LEU A 153 -1.96 -2.20 -8.20
N GLU A 154 -1.96 -1.36 -7.17
CA GLU A 154 -2.24 0.06 -7.33
C GLU A 154 -0.93 0.82 -7.57
N VAL A 155 -0.95 1.77 -8.51
CA VAL A 155 0.22 2.53 -8.96
C VAL A 155 0.03 4.01 -8.67
N ASN A 156 1.04 4.64 -8.06
CA ASN A 156 1.06 6.08 -7.81
C ASN A 156 1.58 6.83 -9.05
N PRO A 157 0.73 7.56 -9.77
CA PRO A 157 1.13 8.19 -11.02
C PRO A 157 2.04 9.40 -10.83
N LYS A 158 2.10 9.96 -9.62
CA LYS A 158 2.92 11.14 -9.28
C LYS A 158 4.30 10.76 -8.74
N HIS A 159 4.56 9.47 -8.53
CA HIS A 159 5.82 9.03 -7.95
C HIS A 159 6.95 9.09 -8.99
N PRO A 160 8.14 9.65 -8.67
CA PRO A 160 9.23 9.82 -9.65
C PRO A 160 9.66 8.54 -10.36
N VAL A 161 9.66 7.39 -9.67
CA VAL A 161 9.99 6.09 -10.28
C VAL A 161 8.94 5.68 -11.33
N ILE A 162 7.67 5.99 -11.10
CA ILE A 162 6.59 5.68 -12.06
C ILE A 162 6.67 6.59 -13.28
N GLU A 163 6.98 7.87 -13.08
CA GLU A 163 7.23 8.81 -14.18
C GLU A 163 8.44 8.40 -15.01
N HIS A 164 9.54 7.99 -14.36
CA HIS A 164 10.72 7.47 -15.02
C HIS A 164 10.40 6.24 -15.86
N LEU A 165 9.68 5.27 -15.28
CA LEU A 165 9.30 4.04 -15.96
C LEU A 165 8.38 4.30 -17.17
N ARG A 166 7.47 5.29 -17.06
CA ARG A 166 6.66 5.76 -18.18
C ARG A 166 7.53 6.33 -19.31
N GLY A 167 8.51 7.17 -18.97
CA GLY A 167 9.45 7.72 -19.95
C GLY A 167 10.33 6.66 -20.62
N LEU A 168 10.80 5.68 -19.85
CA LEU A 168 11.58 4.56 -20.35
C LEU A 168 10.77 3.69 -21.31
N LEU A 169 9.52 3.37 -20.96
CA LEU A 169 8.62 2.61 -21.82
C LEU A 169 8.33 3.35 -23.14
N ALA A 170 8.11 4.66 -23.09
CA ALA A 170 7.86 5.47 -24.28
C ALA A 170 9.07 5.55 -25.21
N SER A 171 10.28 5.62 -24.65
CA SER A 171 11.52 5.77 -25.41
C SER A 171 12.07 4.44 -25.92
N ASN A 172 11.88 3.35 -25.17
CA ASN A 172 12.35 2.01 -25.55
C ASN A 172 11.38 0.92 -25.06
N PRO A 173 10.30 0.65 -25.82
CA PRO A 173 9.26 -0.32 -25.41
C PRO A 173 9.74 -1.75 -25.22
N SER A 174 10.86 -2.11 -25.87
CA SER A 174 11.45 -3.45 -25.82
C SER A 174 12.58 -3.57 -24.80
N SER A 175 12.86 -2.51 -24.02
CA SER A 175 13.93 -2.54 -23.03
C SER A 175 13.65 -3.60 -21.96
N PRO A 176 14.57 -4.55 -21.72
CA PRO A 176 14.47 -5.50 -20.62
C PRO A 176 14.35 -4.81 -19.25
N GLN A 177 14.94 -3.62 -19.12
CA GLN A 177 14.93 -2.82 -17.90
C GLN A 177 13.50 -2.50 -17.45
N VAL A 178 12.57 -2.24 -18.38
CA VAL A 178 11.17 -1.96 -18.02
C VAL A 178 10.59 -3.14 -17.22
N GLY A 179 10.82 -4.36 -17.66
CA GLY A 179 10.37 -5.57 -16.95
C GLY A 179 11.03 -5.70 -15.59
N GLU A 180 12.35 -5.48 -15.50
CA GLU A 180 13.10 -5.58 -14.24
C GLU A 180 12.61 -4.59 -13.17
N TRP A 181 12.34 -3.34 -13.56
CA TRP A 181 11.78 -2.32 -12.68
C TRP A 181 10.37 -2.67 -12.21
N ILE A 182 9.52 -3.17 -13.11
CA ILE A 182 8.15 -3.60 -12.77
C ILE A 182 8.18 -4.73 -11.74
N GLU A 183 9.01 -5.74 -11.96
CA GLU A 183 9.13 -6.85 -11.03
C GLU A 183 9.73 -6.42 -9.70
N LEU A 184 10.68 -5.49 -9.70
CA LEU A 184 11.27 -4.95 -8.46
C LEU A 184 10.24 -4.15 -7.65
N LEU A 185 9.40 -3.35 -8.30
CA LEU A 185 8.30 -2.63 -7.66
C LEU A 185 7.27 -3.60 -7.07
N HIS A 186 6.96 -4.69 -7.78
CA HIS A 186 6.10 -5.74 -7.26
C HIS A 186 6.71 -6.45 -6.04
N ASP A 187 7.98 -6.82 -6.10
CA ASP A 187 8.70 -7.45 -4.98
C ASP A 187 8.73 -6.51 -3.76
N GLN A 188 8.97 -5.21 -3.96
CA GLN A 188 8.85 -4.20 -2.91
C GLN A 188 7.44 -4.18 -2.32
N ALA A 189 6.40 -4.19 -3.16
CA ALA A 189 5.02 -4.15 -2.70
C ALA A 189 4.69 -5.39 -1.85
N LEU A 190 5.14 -6.59 -2.24
CA LEU A 190 5.01 -7.82 -1.45
C LEU A 190 5.65 -7.66 -0.07
N LEU A 191 6.86 -7.12 0.01
CA LEU A 191 7.53 -6.88 1.29
C LEU A 191 6.74 -5.91 2.18
N THR A 192 6.22 -4.82 1.60
CA THR A 192 5.47 -3.80 2.38
C THR A 192 4.14 -4.31 2.93
N GLU A 193 3.48 -5.26 2.25
CA GLU A 193 2.26 -5.90 2.78
C GLU A 193 2.55 -7.12 3.67
N GLY A 194 3.81 -7.50 3.85
CA GLY A 194 4.23 -8.65 4.66
C GLY A 194 4.09 -10.01 3.95
N SER A 195 3.99 -10.02 2.63
CA SER A 195 3.99 -11.23 1.80
C SER A 195 5.41 -11.78 1.60
N PRO A 196 5.58 -13.11 1.57
CA PRO A 196 6.86 -13.71 1.22
C PRO A 196 7.19 -13.47 -0.25
N LEU A 197 8.47 -13.29 -0.56
CA LEU A 197 8.98 -13.29 -1.92
C LEU A 197 9.05 -14.73 -2.46
N SER A 198 8.63 -14.93 -3.70
CA SER A 198 8.71 -16.24 -4.37
C SER A 198 10.16 -16.65 -4.66
N ASP A 199 11.01 -15.70 -5.03
CA ASP A 199 12.46 -15.88 -5.21
C ASP A 199 13.24 -14.72 -4.58
N PRO A 200 13.57 -14.82 -3.27
CA PRO A 200 14.37 -13.80 -2.58
C PRO A 200 15.75 -13.57 -3.21
N ASN A 201 16.34 -14.60 -3.81
CA ASN A 201 17.65 -14.48 -4.45
C ASN A 201 17.56 -13.66 -5.74
N ARG A 202 16.48 -13.82 -6.51
CA ARG A 202 16.21 -13.01 -7.71
C ARG A 202 16.03 -11.54 -7.34
N PHE A 203 15.27 -11.24 -6.29
CA PHE A 203 15.15 -9.88 -5.77
C PHE A 203 16.51 -9.30 -5.39
N ALA A 204 17.31 -10.03 -4.60
CA ALA A 204 18.64 -9.59 -4.18
C ALA A 204 19.59 -9.32 -5.37
N ARG A 205 19.57 -10.20 -6.39
CA ARG A 205 20.34 -10.00 -7.62
C ARG A 205 19.93 -8.74 -8.38
N ARG A 206 18.62 -8.48 -8.55
CA ARG A 206 18.15 -7.25 -9.22
C ARG A 206 18.51 -5.99 -8.43
N MET A 207 18.35 -6.03 -7.12
CA MET A 207 18.74 -4.92 -6.25
C MET A 207 20.23 -4.62 -6.37
N THR A 208 21.07 -5.67 -6.36
CA THR A 208 22.52 -5.52 -6.53
C THR A 208 22.89 -4.96 -7.89
N ALA A 209 22.22 -5.39 -8.96
CA ALA A 209 22.42 -4.85 -10.30
C ALA A 209 22.08 -3.34 -10.38
N LEU A 210 20.96 -2.93 -9.78
CA LEU A 210 20.55 -1.53 -9.71
C LEU A 210 21.54 -0.69 -8.89
N LEU A 211 21.97 -1.18 -7.72
CA LEU A 211 23.00 -0.52 -6.91
C LEU A 211 24.33 -0.39 -7.67
N THR A 212 24.72 -1.41 -8.45
CA THR A 212 25.94 -1.38 -9.27
C THR A 212 25.83 -0.34 -10.38
N GLN A 213 24.67 -0.23 -11.03
CA GLN A 213 24.42 0.77 -12.06
C GLN A 213 24.49 2.20 -11.48
N VAL A 214 23.89 2.41 -10.31
CA VAL A 214 23.97 3.69 -9.59
C VAL A 214 25.41 3.98 -9.18
N ALA A 215 26.14 3.03 -8.58
CA ALA A 215 27.53 3.23 -8.17
C ALA A 215 28.48 3.50 -9.35
N SER A 216 28.20 2.90 -10.52
CA SER A 216 28.99 3.11 -11.73
C SER A 216 28.64 4.41 -12.46
N GLY A 217 27.43 4.95 -12.26
CA GLY A 217 26.94 6.18 -12.87
C GLY A 217 26.97 7.43 -11.97
N ALA A 218 27.06 7.25 -10.65
CA ALA A 218 27.00 8.32 -9.66
C ALA A 218 28.25 8.30 -8.76
N GLY A 219 29.10 9.32 -8.90
CA GLY A 219 30.10 9.69 -7.90
C GLY A 219 29.52 10.31 -6.63
N ASN A 220 28.22 10.14 -6.35
CA ASN A 220 27.52 10.69 -5.18
C ASN A 220 26.70 9.60 -4.49
N GLY A 221 26.93 9.45 -3.19
CA GLY A 221 26.34 8.39 -2.35
C GLY A 221 24.80 8.40 -2.32
N ILE A 222 24.25 7.28 -1.82
CA ILE A 222 22.80 7.06 -1.66
C ILE A 222 22.21 8.23 -0.84
N PRO A 223 21.28 9.03 -1.38
CA PRO A 223 20.59 10.03 -0.58
C PRO A 223 19.82 9.31 0.52
N ALA A 224 20.06 9.70 1.77
CA ALA A 224 19.35 9.14 2.91
C ALA A 224 17.84 9.24 2.68
N ALA A 225 17.13 8.12 2.81
CA ALA A 225 15.68 8.13 2.82
C ALA A 225 15.21 9.13 3.88
N GLN A 226 14.39 10.12 3.47
CA GLN A 226 13.78 11.04 4.42
C GLN A 226 12.77 10.24 5.25
N VAL A 227 13.22 9.71 6.38
CA VAL A 227 12.33 9.14 7.39
C VAL A 227 11.53 10.31 7.95
N PRO A 228 10.20 10.37 7.80
CA PRO A 228 9.41 11.44 8.37
C PRO A 228 9.59 11.43 9.90
N PRO A 229 9.73 12.60 10.54
CA PRO A 229 9.95 12.66 11.98
C PRO A 229 8.75 12.02 12.70
N PRO A 230 9.00 11.25 13.78
CA PRO A 230 7.91 10.69 14.57
C PRO A 230 7.03 11.84 15.07
N ALA A 231 5.71 11.68 14.90
CA ALA A 231 4.73 12.68 15.31
C ALA A 231 4.96 13.02 16.79
N ALA A 232 5.23 14.30 17.07
CA ALA A 232 5.51 14.79 18.41
C ALA A 232 4.33 14.41 19.32
N THR A 233 4.58 13.49 20.25
CA THR A 233 3.64 13.20 21.31
C THR A 233 3.68 14.38 22.27
N THR A 234 2.70 15.26 22.19
CA THR A 234 2.48 16.32 23.17
C THR A 234 2.11 15.65 24.49
N ALA A 235 3.11 15.35 25.32
CA ALA A 235 2.89 14.96 26.69
C ALA A 235 2.30 16.16 27.43
N GLN A 236 0.99 16.14 27.65
CA GLN A 236 0.37 16.99 28.65
C GLN A 236 0.89 16.54 30.01
N THR A 237 1.81 17.31 30.58
CA THR A 237 2.20 17.18 31.98
C THR A 237 1.00 17.57 32.84
N GLN A 238 0.23 16.58 33.28
CA GLN A 238 -0.64 16.74 34.45
C GLN A 238 0.27 16.81 35.68
N THR A 239 0.54 18.02 36.15
CA THR A 239 0.96 18.22 37.55
C THR A 239 -0.30 18.22 38.40
N GLN A 240 -0.58 17.07 39.04
CA GLN A 240 -1.48 16.97 40.18
C GLN A 240 -0.73 17.30 41.48
N SER A 241 -1.40 18.13 42.30
CA SER A 241 -1.43 18.15 43.76
C SER A 241 -0.22 18.67 44.56
N SER A 242 -0.39 19.85 45.17
CA SER A 242 -0.81 19.96 46.59
C SER A 242 -1.38 21.34 46.87
#